data_AF-A0A7S4UL46-F1
#
_entry.id   AF-A0A7S4UL46-F1
#
_cell.length_a   1.000
_cell.length_b   1.000
_cell.length_c   1.000
_cell.angle_alpha   90.00
_cell.angle_beta   90.00
_cell.angle_gamma   90.00
#
_symmetry.space_group_name_H-M   'P 1'
#
loop_
_entity.id
_entity.type
_entity.pdbx_description
1 polymer ?
#
loop_
_entity_poly.entity_id
_entity_poly.type
_entity_poly.pdbx_seq_one_letter_code
_entity_poly.pdbx_strand_id
1 'polypeptide(L)'
;VWRCRAQLRHLRYDAAPVMVRVVDGTPVFPLCAARRSAAPPCSLRPRASGAASGGRPRDRDQHCCRASSLTQPPSFAAMPDVQLTTVGGRALELSVDPELSVADLKLRVYAAWQLPPLCQKLVVGTQVLEASTKLSALCTDVSAPLSVLVLVQLEPAFEGLAGGNDPFIRRESVEALAVVAHRDEKAFEAISEAAADSDENVRAAALEALLRVAKEGGDDQLARVVDVLAAKLESRRQFVRVSAGETLQRVAPRGHPQVFAAVRARTTHPQADTRASAVAVLPKLVSAGDGAAIAALLSRVDDPHEGVVLAAMAAAVQLAPRGHAATVAAISGRTDDGQASRVRRAALRALGAVAAPGDDGAVAVASV
;
A
#
# COMPACT_ATOMS: atom_id res chain seq x y z
N VAL A 1 8.06 3.27 10.29
CA VAL A 1 6.62 3.11 9.92
C VAL A 1 5.77 4.38 10.07
N TRP A 2 6.20 5.47 10.75
CA TRP A 2 5.41 6.72 10.85
C TRP A 2 5.95 7.96 10.11
N ARG A 3 7.07 7.88 9.36
CA ARG A 3 7.64 9.03 8.63
C ARG A 3 7.36 9.09 7.13
N CYS A 4 6.93 8.01 6.47
CA CYS A 4 6.63 8.03 5.02
C CYS A 4 5.22 8.50 4.65
N ARG A 5 4.32 8.74 5.62
CA ARG A 5 2.95 9.23 5.34
C ARG A 5 2.88 10.73 5.02
N ALA A 6 3.99 11.47 5.15
CA ALA A 6 4.01 12.92 4.94
C ALA A 6 4.44 13.33 3.52
N GLN A 7 5.20 12.50 2.78
CA GLN A 7 5.75 12.89 1.47
C GLN A 7 4.83 12.63 0.26
N LEU A 8 3.71 11.92 0.45
CA LEU A 8 2.70 11.73 -0.59
C LEU A 8 1.56 12.77 -0.56
N ARG A 9 1.68 13.84 0.25
CA ARG A 9 0.66 14.92 0.30
C ARG A 9 0.79 15.97 -0.80
N HIS A 10 1.81 15.89 -1.66
CA HIS A 10 2.05 16.89 -2.72
C HIS A 10 1.51 16.52 -4.12
N LEU A 11 0.91 15.34 -4.29
CA LEU A 11 0.06 15.03 -5.45
C LEU A 11 -1.39 14.92 -5.00
N ARG A 12 -1.94 16.03 -4.49
CA ARG A 12 -3.40 16.20 -4.49
C ARG A 12 -3.77 16.52 -5.94
N TYR A 13 -4.23 15.51 -6.66
CA TYR A 13 -4.97 15.73 -7.89
C TYR A 13 -6.30 16.37 -7.51
N ASP A 14 -6.35 17.70 -7.59
CA ASP A 14 -7.60 18.47 -7.52
C ASP A 14 -8.40 18.19 -8.81
N ALA A 15 -9.00 17.00 -8.89
CA ALA A 15 -10.04 16.73 -9.87
C ALA A 15 -11.31 17.47 -9.40
N ALA A 16 -11.70 18.51 -10.13
CA ALA A 16 -12.97 19.20 -9.93
C ALA A 16 -14.13 18.18 -9.96
N PRO A 17 -15.19 18.37 -9.15
CA PRO A 17 -16.32 17.44 -9.13
C PRO A 17 -17.04 17.48 -10.48
N VAL A 18 -17.03 16.34 -11.19
CA VAL A 18 -17.81 16.13 -12.41
C VAL A 18 -18.94 15.16 -12.10
N MET A 19 -20.13 15.44 -12.65
CA MET A 19 -21.30 14.59 -12.57
C MET A 19 -21.03 13.28 -13.31
N VAL A 20 -20.83 12.19 -12.57
CA VAL A 20 -20.70 10.83 -13.12
C VAL A 20 -22.07 10.16 -13.07
N ARG A 21 -22.60 9.75 -14.22
CA ARG A 21 -23.74 8.84 -14.29
C ARG A 21 -23.25 7.45 -14.70
N VAL A 22 -23.38 6.48 -13.80
CA VAL A 22 -23.18 5.06 -14.10
C VAL A 22 -24.54 4.48 -14.50
N VAL A 23 -24.62 3.86 -15.66
CA VAL A 23 -25.88 3.37 -16.24
C VAL A 23 -26.41 2.13 -15.50
N ASP A 24 -25.57 1.43 -14.72
CA ASP A 24 -25.90 0.18 -14.01
C ASP A 24 -26.46 0.36 -12.58
N GLY A 25 -27.33 1.35 -12.36
CA GLY A 25 -28.28 1.37 -11.24
C GLY A 25 -27.74 1.44 -9.79
N THR A 26 -26.44 1.41 -9.53
CA THR A 26 -25.87 1.57 -8.18
C THR A 26 -25.27 2.96 -7.98
N PRO A 27 -25.80 3.79 -7.06
CA PRO A 27 -25.23 5.11 -6.78
C PRO A 27 -23.88 4.96 -6.05
N VAL A 28 -22.82 5.52 -6.63
CA VAL A 28 -21.53 5.71 -5.96
C VAL A 28 -21.58 7.06 -5.25
N PHE A 29 -21.71 7.05 -3.92
CA PHE A 29 -21.56 8.26 -3.11
C PHE A 29 -20.08 8.64 -3.01
N PRO A 30 -19.71 9.93 -3.13
CA PRO A 30 -18.36 10.37 -2.83
C PRO A 30 -18.09 10.22 -1.33
N LEU A 31 -17.20 9.30 -0.97
CA LEU A 31 -16.65 9.16 0.39
C LEU A 31 -15.72 10.34 0.70
N CYS A 32 -16.29 11.48 1.09
CA CYS A 32 -15.55 12.57 1.73
C CYS A 32 -16.47 13.40 2.66
N ALA A 33 -16.74 12.90 3.87
CA ALA A 33 -17.14 13.74 5.01
C ALA A 33 -17.05 12.99 6.36
N ALA A 34 -15.85 12.70 6.85
CA ALA A 34 -15.63 12.43 8.27
C ALA A 34 -15.20 13.72 8.97
N ARG A 35 -16.18 14.36 9.63
CA ARG A 35 -16.12 15.58 10.43
C ARG A 35 -15.17 15.46 11.62
N ARG A 36 -14.38 16.52 11.91
CA ARG A 36 -14.07 17.02 13.28
C ARG A 36 -13.76 18.52 13.24
N SER A 37 -14.04 19.18 14.39
CA SER A 37 -13.96 20.62 14.71
C SER A 37 -15.28 21.38 14.37
N ALA A 38 -16.22 21.64 15.28
CA ALA A 38 -16.21 22.07 16.68
C ALA A 38 -15.64 23.49 16.92
N ALA A 39 -16.47 24.51 16.66
CA ALA A 39 -16.45 25.82 17.34
C ALA A 39 -17.87 26.44 17.30
N PRO A 40 -18.27 27.26 18.30
CA PRO A 40 -19.66 27.39 18.76
C PRO A 40 -20.46 28.50 18.03
N PRO A 41 -21.79 28.57 18.23
CA PRO A 41 -22.66 29.49 17.49
C PRO A 41 -22.72 30.87 18.16
N CYS A 42 -22.37 31.92 17.43
CA CYS A 42 -22.80 33.28 17.75
C CYS A 42 -24.09 33.59 16.97
N SER A 43 -25.22 33.42 17.65
CA SER A 43 -26.54 33.88 17.19
C SER A 43 -26.67 35.39 17.37
N LEU A 44 -26.92 36.09 16.26
CA LEU A 44 -27.52 37.42 16.28
C LEU A 44 -29.01 37.31 16.65
N ARG A 45 -29.45 38.04 17.66
CA ARG A 45 -30.79 38.67 17.68
C ARG A 45 -30.72 40.05 18.36
N PRO A 46 -31.59 40.99 17.96
CA PRO A 46 -31.44 42.42 18.23
C PRO A 46 -32.15 42.85 19.51
N ARG A 47 -31.68 43.94 20.12
CA ARG A 47 -32.49 44.78 21.02
C ARG A 47 -32.25 46.25 20.71
N ALA A 48 -33.35 46.94 20.45
CA ALA A 48 -33.45 48.38 20.28
C ALA A 48 -33.36 49.10 21.64
N SER A 49 -32.73 50.27 21.67
CA SER A 49 -33.22 51.48 22.36
C SER A 49 -32.20 52.63 22.31
N GLY A 50 -32.63 53.77 21.74
CA GLY A 50 -32.51 55.08 22.40
C GLY A 50 -31.29 55.98 22.13
N ALA A 51 -31.61 57.26 21.90
CA ALA A 51 -30.80 58.50 21.92
C ALA A 51 -29.93 58.77 20.67
N ALA A 52 -30.24 59.71 19.77
CA ALA A 52 -30.48 61.17 19.86
C ALA A 52 -29.20 62.02 19.67
N SER A 53 -29.32 63.03 18.80
CA SER A 53 -28.38 64.10 18.39
C SER A 53 -27.25 63.66 17.45
N GLY A 54 -26.91 64.34 16.35
CA GLY A 54 -27.32 65.60 15.75
C GLY A 54 -26.43 65.89 14.53
N GLY A 55 -26.83 66.82 13.66
CA GLY A 55 -25.93 67.47 12.69
C GLY A 55 -26.05 67.05 11.22
N ARG A 56 -26.75 67.87 10.43
CA ARG A 56 -26.50 68.12 9.00
C ARG A 56 -25.58 69.36 8.88
N PRO A 57 -25.16 69.80 7.67
CA PRO A 57 -24.69 69.08 6.47
C PRO A 57 -23.37 69.73 5.94
N ARG A 58 -22.76 69.20 4.85
CA ARG A 58 -22.22 70.02 3.74
C ARG A 58 -21.68 69.18 2.59
N ASP A 59 -22.04 69.64 1.40
CA ASP A 59 -21.62 69.25 0.05
C ASP A 59 -20.10 69.17 -0.15
N ARG A 60 -19.68 68.28 -1.05
CA ARG A 60 -18.85 68.64 -2.23
C ARG A 60 -18.69 67.47 -3.21
N ASP A 61 -19.27 67.69 -4.39
CA ASP A 61 -18.65 67.60 -5.72
C ASP A 61 -17.94 66.30 -6.15
N GLN A 62 -18.53 65.59 -7.12
CA GLN A 62 -18.17 65.61 -8.55
C GLN A 62 -16.90 64.79 -8.88
N HIS A 63 -17.06 63.64 -9.55
CA HIS A 63 -16.91 63.56 -11.01
C HIS A 63 -16.87 62.13 -11.56
N CYS A 64 -17.49 62.01 -12.75
CA CYS A 64 -17.16 61.10 -13.85
C CYS A 64 -17.51 59.61 -13.74
N CYS A 65 -18.78 59.32 -14.01
CA CYS A 65 -19.15 58.15 -14.81
C CYS A 65 -18.58 58.30 -16.23
N ARG A 66 -17.60 57.48 -16.61
CA ARG A 66 -17.35 57.13 -18.01
C ARG A 66 -17.44 55.62 -18.17
N ALA A 67 -18.38 55.21 -19.02
CA ALA A 67 -18.54 53.86 -19.49
C ALA A 67 -17.22 53.33 -20.08
N SER A 68 -16.84 52.12 -19.67
CA SER A 68 -15.88 51.32 -20.41
C SER A 68 -16.36 49.88 -20.36
N SER A 69 -16.93 49.48 -21.51
CA SER A 69 -17.00 48.12 -22.04
C SER A 69 -17.23 47.01 -21.01
N LEU A 70 -18.50 46.58 -20.92
CA LEU A 70 -18.87 45.22 -20.54
C LEU A 70 -18.07 44.24 -21.41
N THR A 71 -16.97 43.72 -20.88
CA THR A 71 -16.38 42.48 -21.36
C THR A 71 -17.40 41.39 -21.04
N GLN A 72 -17.93 40.77 -22.09
CA GLN A 72 -18.78 39.59 -21.97
C GLN A 72 -18.06 38.55 -21.09
N PRO A 73 -18.76 37.83 -20.21
CA PRO A 73 -18.17 36.64 -19.59
C PRO A 73 -17.76 35.67 -20.71
N PRO A 74 -16.66 34.90 -20.55
CA PRO A 74 -16.26 33.94 -21.56
C PRO A 74 -17.42 32.99 -21.82
N SER A 75 -17.73 32.76 -23.10
CA SER A 75 -18.78 31.83 -23.52
C SER A 75 -18.54 30.49 -22.84
N PHE A 76 -19.57 29.91 -22.22
CA PHE A 76 -19.56 28.50 -21.83
C PHE A 76 -19.32 27.69 -23.10
N ALA A 77 -18.08 27.24 -23.33
CA ALA A 77 -17.80 26.24 -24.33
C ALA A 77 -18.66 25.02 -23.98
N ALA A 78 -19.45 24.54 -24.93
CA ALA A 78 -20.30 23.37 -24.74
C ALA A 78 -19.41 22.21 -24.25
N MET A 79 -19.70 21.68 -23.06
CA MET A 79 -18.97 20.54 -22.53
C MET A 79 -19.34 19.32 -23.37
N PRO A 80 -18.41 18.70 -24.13
CA PRO A 80 -18.70 17.49 -24.86
C PRO A 80 -19.12 16.38 -23.91
N ASP A 81 -20.22 15.71 -24.28
CA ASP A 81 -20.60 14.45 -23.68
C ASP A 81 -19.74 13.35 -24.33
N VAL A 82 -18.95 12.66 -23.51
CA VAL A 82 -18.11 11.54 -23.94
C VAL A 82 -18.73 10.26 -23.41
N GLN A 83 -19.02 9.34 -24.31
CA GLN A 83 -19.50 8.01 -23.98
C GLN A 83 -18.36 7.00 -24.15
N LEU A 84 -17.86 6.51 -23.03
CA LEU A 84 -16.84 5.47 -22.98
C LEU A 84 -17.53 4.11 -22.92
N THR A 85 -17.20 3.21 -23.83
CA THR A 85 -17.74 1.85 -23.87
C THR A 85 -16.62 0.83 -23.88
N THR A 86 -16.84 -0.33 -23.26
CA THR A 86 -15.96 -1.50 -23.39
C THR A 86 -16.58 -2.52 -24.34
N VAL A 87 -15.78 -3.44 -24.88
CA VAL A 87 -16.30 -4.56 -25.69
C VAL A 87 -17.29 -5.44 -24.91
N GLY A 88 -17.15 -5.49 -23.57
CA GLY A 88 -18.06 -6.21 -22.67
C GLY A 88 -19.37 -5.48 -22.38
N GLY A 89 -19.67 -4.35 -23.05
CA GLY A 89 -20.92 -3.61 -22.90
C GLY A 89 -20.96 -2.65 -21.70
N ARG A 90 -19.92 -2.60 -20.86
CA ARG A 90 -19.81 -1.60 -19.79
C ARG A 90 -19.68 -0.20 -20.39
N ALA A 91 -20.49 0.75 -19.93
CA ALA A 91 -20.51 2.12 -20.41
C ALA A 91 -20.30 3.14 -19.27
N LEU A 92 -19.70 4.28 -19.61
CA LEU A 92 -19.50 5.42 -18.72
C LEU A 92 -19.71 6.71 -19.51
N GLU A 93 -20.64 7.53 -19.05
CA GLU A 93 -20.94 8.83 -19.65
C GLU A 93 -20.36 9.93 -18.80
N LEU A 94 -19.63 10.84 -19.44
CA LEU A 94 -18.94 11.94 -18.79
C LEU A 94 -19.15 13.22 -19.60
N SER A 95 -19.61 14.29 -18.94
CA SER A 95 -19.50 15.64 -19.49
C SER A 95 -18.14 16.21 -19.07
N VAL A 96 -17.30 16.54 -20.04
CA VAL A 96 -15.89 16.88 -19.79
C VAL A 96 -15.49 18.18 -20.49
N ASP A 97 -14.51 18.86 -19.92
CA ASP A 97 -13.90 20.04 -20.55
C ASP A 97 -13.20 19.65 -21.87
N PRO A 98 -13.45 20.35 -23.01
CA PRO A 98 -12.79 20.06 -24.28
C PRO A 98 -11.26 20.10 -24.23
N GLU A 99 -10.68 20.85 -23.30
CA GLU A 99 -9.22 20.99 -23.18
C GLU A 99 -8.55 19.84 -22.42
N LEU A 100 -9.34 18.90 -21.87
CA LEU A 100 -8.81 17.69 -21.24
C LEU A 100 -8.09 16.82 -22.26
N SER A 101 -7.02 16.20 -21.79
CA SER A 101 -6.26 15.24 -22.58
C SER A 101 -6.86 13.84 -22.49
N VAL A 102 -6.49 12.98 -23.43
CA VAL A 102 -6.76 11.54 -23.36
C VAL A 102 -6.13 10.92 -22.11
N ALA A 103 -4.99 11.41 -21.63
CA ALA A 103 -4.42 10.98 -20.35
C ALA A 103 -5.38 11.24 -19.17
N ASP A 104 -6.02 12.41 -19.14
CA ASP A 104 -7.01 12.72 -18.12
C ASP A 104 -8.26 11.84 -18.25
N LEU A 105 -8.68 11.55 -19.48
CA LEU A 105 -9.76 10.60 -19.74
C LEU A 105 -9.41 9.21 -19.21
N LYS A 106 -8.17 8.76 -19.38
CA LYS A 106 -7.71 7.48 -18.82
C LYS A 106 -7.77 7.46 -17.30
N LEU A 107 -7.43 8.56 -16.64
CA LEU A 107 -7.55 8.66 -15.18
C LEU A 107 -9.00 8.59 -14.70
N ARG A 108 -9.96 9.15 -15.47
CA ARG A 108 -11.39 9.04 -15.18
C ARG A 108 -11.91 7.61 -15.36
N VAL A 109 -11.46 6.93 -16.41
CA VAL A 109 -11.73 5.50 -16.61
C VAL A 109 -11.18 4.69 -15.44
N TYR A 110 -9.95 4.98 -14.98
CA TYR A 110 -9.38 4.31 -13.82
C TYR A 110 -10.20 4.53 -12.56
N ALA A 111 -10.60 5.76 -12.27
CA ALA A 111 -11.41 6.08 -11.10
C ALA A 111 -12.76 5.32 -11.11
N ALA A 112 -13.42 5.23 -12.26
CA ALA A 112 -14.72 4.60 -12.40
C ALA A 112 -14.66 3.07 -12.47
N TRP A 113 -13.65 2.51 -13.15
CA TRP A 113 -13.61 1.09 -13.50
C TRP A 113 -12.48 0.31 -12.83
N GLN A 114 -11.60 0.98 -12.07
CA GLN A 114 -10.38 0.41 -11.49
C GLN A 114 -9.49 -0.24 -12.56
N LEU A 115 -9.52 0.29 -13.79
CA LEU A 115 -8.71 -0.16 -14.92
C LEU A 115 -7.50 0.78 -15.08
N PRO A 116 -6.27 0.35 -14.76
CA PRO A 116 -5.09 1.22 -14.77
C PRO A 116 -4.83 1.86 -16.14
N PRO A 117 -4.38 3.13 -16.21
CA PRO A 117 -4.14 3.83 -17.48
C PRO A 117 -3.23 3.10 -18.47
N LEU A 118 -2.27 2.35 -17.96
CA LEU A 118 -1.32 1.56 -18.75
C LEU A 118 -2.00 0.41 -19.50
N CYS A 119 -3.11 -0.12 -18.98
CA CYS A 119 -3.90 -1.16 -19.61
C CYS A 119 -5.02 -0.63 -20.51
N GLN A 120 -5.16 0.70 -20.63
CA GLN A 120 -6.23 1.32 -21.41
C GLN A 120 -5.73 1.72 -22.79
N LYS A 121 -6.36 1.15 -23.82
CA LYS A 121 -6.25 1.62 -25.20
C LYS A 121 -7.58 2.23 -25.63
N LEU A 122 -7.57 3.56 -25.78
CA LEU A 122 -8.73 4.34 -26.18
C LEU A 122 -8.75 4.46 -27.71
N VAL A 123 -9.91 4.19 -28.31
CA VAL A 123 -10.10 4.18 -29.75
C VAL A 123 -11.37 4.97 -30.11
N VAL A 124 -11.28 5.83 -31.12
CA VAL A 124 -12.44 6.50 -31.73
C VAL A 124 -12.50 6.07 -33.19
N GLY A 125 -13.59 5.41 -33.59
CA GLY A 125 -13.69 4.77 -34.90
C GLY A 125 -12.57 3.74 -35.10
N THR A 126 -11.62 4.04 -35.99
CA THR A 126 -10.43 3.21 -36.26
C THR A 126 -9.14 3.79 -35.69
N GLN A 127 -9.19 4.95 -35.05
CA GLN A 127 -8.00 5.67 -34.59
C GLN A 127 -7.71 5.36 -33.12
N VAL A 128 -6.48 4.92 -32.83
CA VAL A 128 -5.96 4.80 -31.47
C VAL A 128 -5.55 6.18 -30.98
N LEU A 129 -6.04 6.57 -29.81
CA LEU A 129 -5.79 7.89 -29.24
C LEU A 129 -4.46 7.93 -28.47
N GLU A 130 -3.67 8.96 -28.73
CA GLU A 130 -2.44 9.24 -27.98
C GLU A 130 -2.76 9.98 -26.68
N ALA A 131 -1.94 9.78 -25.64
CA ALA A 131 -2.19 10.35 -24.31
C ALA A 131 -2.23 11.89 -24.30
N SER A 132 -1.50 12.55 -25.20
CA SER A 132 -1.41 14.00 -25.33
C SER A 132 -2.54 14.62 -26.16
N THR A 133 -3.34 13.82 -26.87
CA THR A 133 -4.42 14.33 -27.71
C THR A 133 -5.48 15.01 -26.84
N LYS A 134 -5.90 16.22 -27.20
CA LYS A 134 -6.99 16.94 -26.54
C LYS A 134 -8.34 16.50 -27.09
N LEU A 135 -9.38 16.53 -26.25
CA LEU A 135 -10.73 16.16 -26.67
C LEU A 135 -11.32 17.12 -27.72
N SER A 136 -10.94 18.40 -27.68
CA SER A 136 -11.32 19.39 -28.69
C SER A 136 -10.89 19.02 -30.11
N ALA A 137 -9.80 18.25 -30.26
CA ALA A 137 -9.34 17.76 -31.57
C ALA A 137 -10.16 16.55 -32.09
N LEU A 138 -10.93 15.90 -31.21
CA LEU A 138 -11.70 14.69 -31.52
C LEU A 138 -13.19 14.98 -31.71
N CYS A 139 -13.69 16.07 -31.15
CA CYS A 139 -15.09 16.48 -31.27
C CYS A 139 -15.28 17.30 -32.56
N THR A 140 -15.57 16.62 -33.67
CA THR A 140 -15.86 17.29 -34.95
C THR A 140 -17.29 17.80 -35.05
N ASP A 141 -18.21 17.27 -34.24
CA ASP A 141 -19.63 17.65 -34.19
C ASP A 141 -20.09 17.92 -32.76
N VAL A 142 -20.70 19.09 -32.53
CA VAL A 142 -21.19 19.51 -31.19
C VAL A 142 -22.52 18.82 -30.84
N SER A 143 -23.16 18.14 -31.79
CA SER A 143 -24.51 17.59 -31.62
C SER A 143 -24.56 16.13 -31.14
N ALA A 144 -23.46 15.39 -31.19
CA ALA A 144 -23.44 13.96 -30.87
C ALA A 144 -22.36 13.66 -29.82
N PRO A 145 -22.62 12.78 -28.85
CA PRO A 145 -21.62 12.42 -27.86
C PRO A 145 -20.45 11.69 -28.52
N LEU A 146 -19.23 12.05 -28.13
CA LEU A 146 -18.02 11.39 -28.61
C LEU A 146 -17.99 9.95 -28.08
N SER A 147 -18.19 8.99 -28.99
CA SER A 147 -18.15 7.56 -28.66
C SER A 147 -16.71 7.05 -28.67
N VAL A 148 -16.20 6.66 -27.50
CA VAL A 148 -14.84 6.16 -27.30
C VAL A 148 -14.89 4.70 -26.84
N LEU A 149 -14.23 3.81 -27.59
CA LEU A 149 -14.07 2.42 -27.21
C LEU A 149 -12.81 2.26 -26.34
N VAL A 150 -12.96 1.62 -25.19
CA VAL A 150 -11.88 1.29 -24.27
C VAL A 150 -11.56 -0.19 -24.40
N LEU A 151 -10.36 -0.48 -24.91
CA LEU A 151 -9.79 -1.83 -24.98
C LEU A 151 -8.86 -2.05 -23.79
N VAL A 152 -9.00 -3.20 -23.14
CA VAL A 152 -8.12 -3.65 -22.04
C VAL A 152 -6.97 -4.46 -22.65
N GLN A 153 -5.74 -4.06 -22.37
CA GLN A 153 -4.53 -4.79 -22.81
C GLN A 153 -3.57 -4.97 -21.63
N LEU A 154 -3.01 -6.17 -21.48
CA LEU A 154 -2.08 -6.50 -20.40
C LEU A 154 -0.62 -6.56 -20.88
N GLU A 155 -0.41 -6.72 -22.18
CA GLU A 155 0.91 -6.78 -22.80
C GLU A 155 1.81 -5.59 -22.43
N PRO A 156 1.32 -4.33 -22.45
CA PRO A 156 2.14 -3.20 -22.03
C PRO A 156 2.59 -3.29 -20.56
N ALA A 157 1.78 -3.92 -19.69
CA ALA A 157 2.15 -4.08 -18.28
C ALA A 157 3.22 -5.16 -18.11
N PHE A 158 3.14 -6.26 -18.86
CA PHE A 158 4.21 -7.25 -18.88
C PHE A 158 5.52 -6.67 -19.43
N GLU A 159 5.45 -5.92 -20.53
CA GLU A 159 6.62 -5.28 -21.15
C GLU A 159 7.22 -4.20 -20.23
N GLY A 160 6.39 -3.37 -19.62
CA GLY A 160 6.82 -2.33 -18.69
C GLY A 160 7.52 -2.90 -17.46
N LEU A 161 7.06 -4.05 -16.96
CA LEU A 161 7.69 -4.74 -15.85
C LEU A 161 9.02 -5.42 -16.24
N ALA A 162 9.08 -6.06 -17.41
CA ALA A 162 10.25 -6.84 -17.84
C ALA A 162 11.38 -5.97 -18.44
N GLY A 163 11.03 -4.93 -19.20
CA GLY A 163 11.98 -4.14 -19.99
C GLY A 163 12.36 -2.78 -19.39
N GLY A 164 11.69 -2.33 -18.33
CA GLY A 164 11.88 -0.98 -17.78
C GLY A 164 13.06 -0.88 -16.82
N ASN A 165 14.12 -0.17 -17.21
CA ASN A 165 15.11 0.31 -16.22
C ASN A 165 14.49 1.34 -15.26
N ASP A 166 13.38 1.98 -15.65
CA ASP A 166 12.65 2.94 -14.85
C ASP A 166 11.76 2.24 -13.79
N PRO A 167 12.06 2.41 -12.48
CA PRO A 167 11.24 1.85 -11.41
C PRO A 167 9.80 2.38 -11.39
N PHE A 168 9.55 3.58 -11.91
CA PHE A 168 8.19 4.12 -11.99
C PHE A 168 7.32 3.27 -12.92
N ILE A 169 7.81 2.96 -14.13
CA ILE A 169 7.08 2.14 -15.10
C ILE A 169 6.87 0.72 -14.56
N ARG A 170 7.90 0.12 -13.95
CA ARG A 170 7.76 -1.22 -13.34
C ARG A 170 6.73 -1.23 -12.23
N ARG A 171 6.69 -0.20 -11.38
CA ARG A 171 5.70 -0.06 -10.33
C ARG A 171 4.28 0.05 -10.90
N GLU A 172 4.06 0.96 -11.85
CA GLU A 172 2.75 1.12 -12.52
C GLU A 172 2.31 -0.19 -13.20
N SER A 173 3.25 -0.92 -13.78
CA SER A 173 3.01 -2.23 -14.37
C SER A 173 2.55 -3.27 -13.35
N VAL A 174 3.19 -3.30 -12.16
CA VAL A 174 2.73 -4.15 -11.05
C VAL A 174 1.34 -3.77 -10.58
N GLU A 175 1.07 -2.47 -10.39
CA GLU A 175 -0.26 -1.99 -10.02
C GLU A 175 -1.31 -2.39 -11.07
N ALA A 176 -0.91 -2.41 -12.34
CA ALA A 176 -1.77 -2.80 -13.43
C ALA A 176 -2.11 -4.29 -13.47
N LEU A 177 -1.09 -5.14 -13.32
CA LEU A 177 -1.27 -6.58 -13.26
C LEU A 177 -2.04 -7.01 -12.00
N ALA A 178 -1.95 -6.26 -10.90
CA ALA A 178 -2.61 -6.59 -9.64
C ALA A 178 -4.13 -6.72 -9.76
N VAL A 179 -4.75 -5.97 -10.68
CA VAL A 179 -6.20 -5.99 -10.91
C VAL A 179 -6.69 -7.35 -11.41
N VAL A 180 -5.86 -8.05 -12.17
CA VAL A 180 -6.20 -9.34 -12.80
C VAL A 180 -5.52 -10.54 -12.16
N ALA A 181 -4.56 -10.32 -11.26
CA ALA A 181 -3.70 -11.36 -10.69
C ALA A 181 -4.43 -12.49 -9.95
N HIS A 182 -5.67 -12.28 -9.48
CA HIS A 182 -6.46 -13.33 -8.85
C HIS A 182 -7.07 -14.35 -9.84
N ARG A 183 -7.07 -14.03 -11.15
CA ARG A 183 -7.61 -14.89 -12.22
C ARG A 183 -6.60 -15.21 -13.32
N ASP A 184 -5.52 -14.44 -13.40
CA ASP A 184 -4.49 -14.58 -14.41
C ASP A 184 -3.18 -15.08 -13.79
N GLU A 185 -2.78 -16.29 -14.17
CA GLU A 185 -1.59 -16.96 -13.67
C GLU A 185 -0.32 -16.17 -13.96
N LYS A 186 -0.21 -15.66 -15.20
CA LYS A 186 0.96 -14.95 -15.69
C LYS A 186 1.12 -13.61 -14.97
N ALA A 187 0.02 -12.91 -14.72
CA ALA A 187 0.02 -11.68 -13.94
C ALA A 187 0.46 -11.94 -12.49
N PHE A 188 -0.01 -13.02 -11.86
CA PHE A 188 0.41 -13.39 -10.52
C PHE A 188 1.90 -13.74 -10.45
N GLU A 189 2.42 -14.52 -11.40
CA GLU A 189 3.84 -14.87 -11.48
C GLU A 189 4.70 -13.63 -11.64
N ALA A 190 4.33 -12.72 -12.55
CA ALA A 190 5.04 -11.47 -12.78
C ALA A 190 5.12 -10.59 -11.51
N ILE A 191 4.01 -10.47 -10.77
CA ILE A 191 3.99 -9.76 -9.47
C ILE A 191 4.84 -10.49 -8.43
N SER A 192 4.78 -11.82 -8.40
CA SER A 192 5.57 -12.65 -7.49
C SER A 192 7.08 -12.51 -7.73
N GLU A 193 7.50 -12.31 -8.97
CA GLU A 193 8.88 -11.97 -9.33
C GLU A 193 9.24 -10.54 -8.91
N ALA A 194 8.36 -9.58 -9.17
CA ALA A 194 8.54 -8.18 -8.78
C ALA A 194 8.63 -7.97 -7.25
N ALA A 195 8.11 -8.90 -6.44
CA ALA A 195 8.32 -8.93 -5.00
C ALA A 195 9.80 -9.13 -4.58
N ALA A 196 10.69 -9.42 -5.54
CA ALA A 196 12.14 -9.48 -5.35
C ALA A 196 12.91 -8.36 -6.09
N ASP A 197 12.20 -7.36 -6.64
CA ASP A 197 12.79 -6.23 -7.37
C ASP A 197 13.82 -5.50 -6.48
N SER A 198 14.88 -4.98 -7.11
CA SER A 198 15.91 -4.21 -6.44
C SER A 198 15.40 -2.87 -5.93
N ASP A 199 14.45 -2.25 -6.65
CA ASP A 199 13.81 -1.02 -6.25
C ASP A 199 12.80 -1.29 -5.13
N GLU A 200 12.86 -0.48 -4.07
CA GLU A 200 11.99 -0.62 -2.91
C GLU A 200 10.52 -0.33 -3.22
N ASN A 201 10.24 0.63 -4.10
CA ASN A 201 8.87 1.01 -4.42
C ASN A 201 8.19 -0.06 -5.29
N VAL A 202 8.91 -0.61 -6.27
CA VAL A 202 8.40 -1.72 -7.11
C VAL A 202 8.14 -2.94 -6.23
N ARG A 203 9.09 -3.31 -5.37
CA ARG A 203 8.95 -4.42 -4.44
C ARG A 203 7.78 -4.22 -3.47
N ALA A 204 7.63 -3.03 -2.92
CA ALA A 204 6.53 -2.71 -2.01
C ALA A 204 5.17 -2.82 -2.74
N ALA A 205 5.05 -2.28 -3.95
CA ALA A 205 3.84 -2.39 -4.75
C ALA A 205 3.48 -3.85 -5.04
N ALA A 206 4.47 -4.69 -5.34
CA ALA A 206 4.27 -6.11 -5.62
C ALA A 206 3.79 -6.88 -4.37
N LEU A 207 4.37 -6.60 -3.21
CA LEU A 207 3.94 -7.21 -1.95
C LEU A 207 2.54 -6.74 -1.52
N GLU A 208 2.19 -5.47 -1.75
CA GLU A 208 0.82 -4.98 -1.53
C GLU A 208 -0.17 -5.63 -2.49
N ALA A 209 0.20 -5.86 -3.75
CA ALA A 209 -0.62 -6.57 -4.71
C ALA A 209 -0.87 -8.03 -4.27
N LEU A 210 0.16 -8.76 -3.85
CA LEU A 210 0.02 -10.11 -3.30
C LEU A 210 -0.88 -10.14 -2.06
N LEU A 211 -0.79 -9.13 -1.18
CA LEU A 211 -1.68 -9.01 -0.03
C LEU A 211 -3.15 -8.81 -0.42
N ARG A 212 -3.43 -8.07 -1.49
CA ARG A 212 -4.80 -7.92 -2.02
C ARG A 212 -5.31 -9.26 -2.55
N VAL A 213 -4.50 -9.95 -3.35
CA VAL A 213 -4.84 -11.27 -3.89
C VAL A 213 -5.18 -12.26 -2.78
N ALA A 214 -4.37 -12.33 -1.71
CA ALA A 214 -4.64 -13.21 -0.58
C ALA A 214 -5.94 -12.87 0.17
N LYS A 215 -6.29 -11.58 0.27
CA LYS A 215 -7.49 -11.13 0.99
C LYS A 215 -8.78 -11.31 0.19
N GLU A 216 -8.68 -11.21 -1.13
CA GLU A 216 -9.84 -11.25 -2.04
C GLU A 216 -10.11 -12.65 -2.59
N GLY A 217 -9.09 -13.50 -2.70
CA GLY A 217 -9.20 -14.80 -3.37
C GLY A 217 -9.73 -15.96 -2.50
N GLY A 218 -9.72 -15.84 -1.17
CA GLY A 218 -10.04 -16.95 -0.27
C GLY A 218 -8.82 -17.83 0.04
N ASP A 219 -9.07 -19.03 0.57
CA ASP A 219 -8.03 -19.87 1.18
C ASP A 219 -6.99 -20.39 0.17
N ASP A 220 -7.38 -20.72 -1.06
CA ASP A 220 -6.47 -21.22 -2.10
C ASP A 220 -5.47 -20.14 -2.55
N GLN A 221 -5.93 -18.90 -2.72
CA GLN A 221 -5.08 -17.76 -3.08
C GLN A 221 -4.21 -17.34 -1.90
N LEU A 222 -4.74 -17.40 -0.67
CA LEU A 222 -3.94 -17.22 0.53
C LEU A 222 -2.80 -18.26 0.57
N ALA A 223 -3.11 -19.53 0.36
CA ALA A 223 -2.14 -20.60 0.34
C ALA A 223 -1.01 -20.33 -0.67
N ARG A 224 -1.40 -19.98 -1.89
CA ARG A 224 -0.48 -19.65 -2.97
C ARG A 224 0.43 -18.45 -2.63
N VAL A 225 -0.14 -17.39 -2.07
CA VAL A 225 0.64 -16.21 -1.65
C VAL A 225 1.60 -16.56 -0.51
N VAL A 226 1.18 -17.38 0.44
CA VAL A 226 2.04 -17.86 1.54
C VAL A 226 3.23 -18.65 0.99
N ASP A 227 3.02 -19.53 0.01
CA ASP A 227 4.09 -20.32 -0.60
C ASP A 227 5.10 -19.43 -1.33
N VAL A 228 4.63 -18.43 -2.10
CA VAL A 228 5.50 -17.44 -2.76
C VAL A 228 6.33 -16.67 -1.73
N LEU A 229 5.68 -16.09 -0.72
CA LEU A 229 6.38 -15.29 0.28
C LEU A 229 7.35 -16.12 1.12
N ALA A 230 6.99 -17.35 1.44
CA ALA A 230 7.87 -18.24 2.15
C ALA A 230 9.09 -18.63 1.29
N ALA A 231 8.92 -18.89 -0.01
CA ALA A 231 10.05 -19.05 -0.92
C ALA A 231 10.93 -17.79 -1.01
N LYS A 232 10.37 -16.58 -0.88
CA LYS A 232 11.18 -15.34 -0.82
C LYS A 232 12.03 -15.23 0.46
N LEU A 233 11.73 -15.95 1.54
CA LEU A 233 12.61 -16.06 2.71
C LEU A 233 13.91 -16.82 2.38
N GLU A 234 13.97 -17.55 1.27
CA GLU A 234 15.15 -18.27 0.79
C GLU A 234 16.03 -17.41 -0.13
N SER A 235 15.64 -16.15 -0.38
CA SER A 235 16.41 -15.25 -1.23
C SER A 235 17.80 -14.95 -0.67
N ARG A 236 18.80 -14.88 -1.55
CA ARG A 236 20.16 -14.41 -1.20
C ARG A 236 20.18 -12.93 -0.80
N ARG A 237 19.18 -12.15 -1.22
CA ARG A 237 19.09 -10.71 -0.94
C ARG A 237 18.39 -10.48 0.39
N GLN A 238 19.11 -9.95 1.38
CA GLN A 238 18.57 -9.71 2.73
C GLN A 238 17.29 -8.87 2.72
N PHE A 239 17.24 -7.81 1.91
CA PHE A 239 16.05 -6.94 1.83
C PHE A 239 14.80 -7.67 1.33
N VAL A 240 14.95 -8.64 0.42
CA VAL A 240 13.83 -9.48 -0.05
C VAL A 240 13.30 -10.36 1.08
N ARG A 241 14.20 -10.99 1.86
CA ARG A 241 13.81 -11.81 3.02
C ARG A 241 13.08 -11.00 4.08
N VAL A 242 13.57 -9.79 4.39
CA VAL A 242 12.94 -8.89 5.36
C VAL A 242 11.53 -8.50 4.90
N SER A 243 11.37 -8.03 3.66
CA SER A 243 10.07 -7.62 3.13
C SER A 243 9.08 -8.80 3.04
N ALA A 244 9.56 -10.01 2.71
CA ALA A 244 8.73 -11.21 2.71
C ALA A 244 8.24 -11.57 4.11
N GLY A 245 9.12 -11.54 5.12
CA GLY A 245 8.76 -11.78 6.51
C GLY A 245 7.75 -10.77 7.09
N GLU A 246 7.90 -9.50 6.74
CA GLU A 246 6.92 -8.46 7.12
C GLU A 246 5.57 -8.65 6.43
N THR A 247 5.57 -9.10 5.18
CA THR A 247 4.34 -9.38 4.43
C THR A 247 3.63 -10.63 4.96
N LEU A 248 4.36 -11.69 5.34
CA LEU A 248 3.79 -12.90 5.96
C LEU A 248 3.06 -12.59 7.27
N GLN A 249 3.51 -11.59 8.04
CA GLN A 249 2.79 -11.13 9.23
C GLN A 249 1.43 -10.48 8.89
N ARG A 250 1.29 -9.91 7.70
CA ARG A 250 0.12 -9.13 7.27
C ARG A 250 -0.89 -9.97 6.47
N VAL A 251 -0.47 -11.11 5.92
CA VAL A 251 -1.29 -11.92 5.02
C VAL A 251 -2.39 -12.67 5.76
N ALA A 252 -2.16 -13.05 7.02
CA ALA A 252 -3.13 -13.78 7.83
C ALA A 252 -3.09 -13.34 9.32
N PRO A 253 -4.14 -13.63 10.10
CA PRO A 253 -4.14 -13.40 11.54
C PRO A 253 -2.99 -14.13 12.26
N ARG A 254 -2.64 -13.65 13.45
CA ARG A 254 -1.67 -14.34 14.31
C ARG A 254 -2.14 -15.76 14.63
N GLY A 255 -1.20 -16.70 14.59
CA GLY A 255 -1.44 -18.12 14.81
C GLY A 255 -1.97 -18.86 13.58
N HIS A 256 -2.04 -18.23 12.41
CA HIS A 256 -2.53 -18.91 11.20
C HIS A 256 -1.70 -20.17 10.89
N PRO A 257 -2.29 -21.38 10.93
CA PRO A 257 -1.53 -22.63 10.90
C PRO A 257 -0.64 -22.78 9.66
N GLN A 258 -1.14 -22.37 8.50
CA GLN A 258 -0.42 -22.49 7.25
C GLN A 258 0.78 -21.54 7.17
N VAL A 259 0.62 -20.28 7.62
CA VAL A 259 1.71 -19.29 7.61
C VAL A 259 2.79 -19.75 8.58
N PHE A 260 2.37 -20.20 9.77
CA PHE A 260 3.28 -20.75 10.76
C PHE A 260 4.03 -21.99 10.25
N ALA A 261 3.33 -22.95 9.64
CA ALA A 261 3.94 -24.16 9.10
C ALA A 261 4.97 -23.84 8.00
N ALA A 262 4.64 -22.94 7.08
CA ALA A 262 5.52 -22.52 5.99
C ALA A 262 6.81 -21.87 6.52
N VAL A 263 6.71 -20.98 7.51
CA VAL A 263 7.90 -20.36 8.13
C VAL A 263 8.66 -21.34 9.01
N ARG A 264 7.97 -22.18 9.80
CA ARG A 264 8.60 -23.17 10.66
C ARG A 264 9.46 -24.15 9.87
N ALA A 265 9.00 -24.61 8.71
CA ALA A 265 9.76 -25.50 7.82
C ALA A 265 11.13 -24.90 7.40
N ARG A 266 11.23 -23.57 7.33
CA ARG A 266 12.46 -22.86 6.93
C ARG A 266 13.44 -22.65 8.08
N THR A 267 13.03 -22.92 9.32
CA THR A 267 13.95 -22.90 10.48
C THR A 267 14.97 -24.03 10.42
N THR A 268 14.75 -25.07 9.62
CA THR A 268 15.68 -26.20 9.40
C THR A 268 16.30 -26.19 7.99
N HIS A 269 16.19 -25.07 7.26
CA HIS A 269 16.71 -24.98 5.89
C HIS A 269 18.24 -25.14 5.83
N PRO A 270 18.82 -25.73 4.77
CA PRO A 270 20.28 -25.91 4.65
C PRO A 270 21.08 -24.59 4.73
N GLN A 271 20.53 -23.51 4.19
CA GLN A 271 21.17 -22.19 4.21
C GLN A 271 20.91 -21.44 5.53
N ALA A 272 21.98 -21.00 6.20
CA ALA A 272 21.91 -20.30 7.48
C ALA A 272 21.11 -18.99 7.41
N ASP A 273 21.25 -18.23 6.33
CA ASP A 273 20.51 -16.98 6.10
C ASP A 273 18.99 -17.18 6.10
N THR A 274 18.52 -18.28 5.50
CA THR A 274 17.11 -18.66 5.48
C THR A 274 16.65 -19.05 6.88
N ARG A 275 17.43 -19.87 7.60
CA ARG A 275 17.11 -20.25 8.99
C ARG A 275 16.98 -19.02 9.89
N ALA A 276 17.97 -18.12 9.84
CA ALA A 276 17.97 -16.89 10.62
C ALA A 276 16.75 -16.01 10.30
N SER A 277 16.40 -15.90 9.02
CA SER A 277 15.23 -15.11 8.59
C SER A 277 13.92 -15.73 9.07
N ALA A 278 13.75 -17.05 8.93
CA ALA A 278 12.57 -17.76 9.43
C ALA A 278 12.42 -17.62 10.96
N VAL A 279 13.52 -17.84 11.69
CA VAL A 279 13.60 -17.66 13.15
C VAL A 279 13.20 -16.25 13.58
N ALA A 280 13.67 -15.22 12.88
CA ALA A 280 13.34 -13.82 13.16
C ALA A 280 11.88 -13.45 12.88
N VAL A 281 11.19 -14.20 12.02
CA VAL A 281 9.79 -13.96 11.66
C VAL A 281 8.82 -14.63 12.65
N LEU A 282 9.19 -15.77 13.26
CA LEU A 282 8.30 -16.53 14.14
C LEU A 282 7.61 -15.70 15.24
N PRO A 283 8.28 -14.83 16.02
CA PRO A 283 7.63 -14.03 17.07
C PRO A 283 6.56 -13.06 16.54
N LYS A 284 6.62 -12.72 15.24
CA LYS A 284 5.63 -11.85 14.62
C LYS A 284 4.35 -12.61 14.25
N LEU A 285 4.43 -13.93 14.07
CA LEU A 285 3.34 -14.77 13.59
C LEU A 285 2.50 -15.38 14.70
N VAL A 286 3.05 -15.60 15.89
CA VAL A 286 2.36 -16.26 17.00
C VAL A 286 2.26 -15.36 18.23
N SER A 287 1.45 -15.77 19.20
CA SER A 287 1.37 -15.11 20.51
C SER A 287 2.52 -15.56 21.42
N ALA A 288 2.91 -14.70 22.37
CA ALA A 288 3.86 -15.08 23.42
C ALA A 288 3.39 -16.35 24.15
N GLY A 289 4.32 -17.24 24.47
CA GLY A 289 4.03 -18.53 25.09
C GLY A 289 3.69 -19.66 24.11
N ASP A 290 3.69 -19.42 22.79
CA ASP A 290 3.47 -20.49 21.82
C ASP A 290 4.59 -21.56 21.90
N GLY A 291 4.24 -22.73 22.43
CA GLY A 291 5.21 -23.79 22.70
C GLY A 291 5.86 -24.36 21.44
N ALA A 292 5.14 -24.44 20.32
CA ALA A 292 5.67 -24.98 19.07
C ALA A 292 6.72 -24.04 18.45
N ALA A 293 6.46 -22.74 18.52
CA ALA A 293 7.38 -21.71 18.09
C ALA A 293 8.58 -21.60 19.04
N ILE A 294 8.38 -21.64 20.36
CA ILE A 294 9.49 -21.68 21.34
C ILE A 294 10.38 -22.90 21.07
N ALA A 295 9.82 -24.10 20.91
CA ALA A 295 10.60 -25.30 20.60
C ALA A 295 11.42 -25.16 19.31
N ALA A 296 10.84 -24.56 18.26
CA ALA A 296 11.56 -24.28 17.02
C ALA A 296 12.74 -23.32 17.25
N LEU A 297 12.56 -22.27 18.07
CA LEU A 297 13.64 -21.35 18.44
C LEU A 297 14.74 -22.03 19.25
N LEU A 298 14.38 -22.82 20.26
CA LEU A 298 15.35 -23.53 21.12
C LEU A 298 16.20 -24.51 20.32
N SER A 299 15.62 -25.18 19.32
CA SER A 299 16.36 -26.05 18.41
C SER A 299 17.45 -25.34 17.57
N ARG A 300 17.43 -23.99 17.54
CA ARG A 300 18.38 -23.13 16.83
C ARG A 300 19.34 -22.36 17.74
N VAL A 301 19.25 -22.53 19.06
CA VAL A 301 20.18 -21.90 20.02
C VAL A 301 21.60 -22.51 19.90
N ASP A 302 21.70 -23.76 19.45
CA ASP A 302 22.95 -24.49 19.17
C ASP A 302 23.28 -24.57 17.67
N ASP A 303 22.74 -23.66 16.85
CA ASP A 303 23.04 -23.66 15.41
C ASP A 303 24.53 -23.39 15.16
N PRO A 304 25.18 -24.10 14.20
CA PRO A 304 26.60 -23.87 13.89
C PRO A 304 26.89 -22.46 13.38
N HIS A 305 25.88 -21.74 12.89
CA HIS A 305 26.05 -20.41 12.36
C HIS A 305 25.64 -19.34 13.39
N GLU A 306 26.60 -18.50 13.79
CA GLU A 306 26.42 -17.43 14.79
C GLU A 306 25.16 -16.58 14.53
N GLY A 307 24.95 -16.14 13.28
CA GLY A 307 23.78 -15.32 12.93
C GLY A 307 22.43 -15.97 13.23
N VAL A 308 22.33 -17.31 13.15
CA VAL A 308 21.11 -18.05 13.47
C VAL A 308 20.93 -18.12 14.98
N VAL A 309 22.00 -18.38 15.73
CA VAL A 309 21.99 -18.39 17.21
C VAL A 309 21.55 -17.04 17.76
N LEU A 310 22.10 -15.95 17.24
CA LEU A 310 21.74 -14.59 17.64
C LEU A 310 20.26 -14.29 17.35
N ALA A 311 19.76 -14.70 16.18
CA ALA A 311 18.35 -14.56 15.83
C ALA A 311 17.45 -15.38 16.77
N ALA A 312 17.86 -16.61 17.10
CA ALA A 312 17.10 -17.51 17.98
C ALA A 312 16.98 -16.94 19.39
N MET A 313 18.07 -16.43 19.97
CA MET A 313 18.05 -15.76 21.28
C MET A 313 17.16 -14.51 21.26
N ALA A 314 17.30 -13.65 20.24
CA ALA A 314 16.51 -12.43 20.13
C ALA A 314 15.00 -12.72 19.95
N ALA A 315 14.66 -13.79 19.24
CA ALA A 315 13.30 -14.26 19.08
C ALA A 315 12.77 -14.92 20.35
N ALA A 316 13.59 -15.68 21.08
CA ALA A 316 13.22 -16.32 22.33
C ALA A 316 12.86 -15.28 23.40
N VAL A 317 13.58 -14.16 23.47
CA VAL A 317 13.24 -13.03 24.37
C VAL A 317 11.85 -12.46 24.11
N GLN A 318 11.39 -12.45 22.86
CA GLN A 318 10.08 -11.92 22.51
C GLN A 318 8.94 -12.91 22.79
N LEU A 319 9.24 -14.21 22.75
CA LEU A 319 8.21 -15.25 22.70
C LEU A 319 8.11 -16.06 23.99
N ALA A 320 9.23 -16.32 24.67
CA ALA A 320 9.26 -17.10 25.89
C ALA A 320 8.68 -16.28 27.05
N PRO A 321 7.71 -16.81 27.81
CA PRO A 321 7.31 -16.22 29.08
C PRO A 321 8.50 -16.08 30.02
N ARG A 322 8.48 -15.07 30.88
CA ARG A 322 9.49 -14.93 31.92
C ARG A 322 9.53 -16.17 32.83
N GLY A 323 10.74 -16.62 33.15
CA GLY A 323 10.98 -17.83 33.93
C GLY A 323 10.73 -19.13 33.16
N HIS A 324 10.59 -19.10 31.82
CA HIS A 324 10.42 -20.32 31.05
C HIS A 324 11.69 -21.19 31.10
N ALA A 325 11.64 -22.23 31.94
CA ALA A 325 12.80 -23.03 32.34
C ALA A 325 13.62 -23.57 31.16
N ALA A 326 12.97 -24.08 30.11
CA ALA A 326 13.67 -24.62 28.94
C ALA A 326 14.43 -23.53 28.16
N THR A 327 13.86 -22.32 28.06
CA THR A 327 14.54 -21.19 27.39
C THR A 327 15.69 -20.67 28.24
N VAL A 328 15.50 -20.56 29.55
CA VAL A 328 16.57 -20.16 30.48
C VAL A 328 17.74 -21.14 30.39
N ALA A 329 17.47 -22.44 30.51
CA ALA A 329 18.50 -23.48 30.43
C ALA A 329 19.26 -23.47 29.10
N ALA A 330 18.54 -23.38 27.97
CA ALA A 330 19.17 -23.34 26.65
C ALA A 330 20.06 -22.10 26.46
N ILE A 331 19.63 -20.93 26.94
CA ILE A 331 20.41 -19.69 26.82
C ILE A 331 21.62 -19.70 27.77
N SER A 332 21.48 -20.23 28.98
CA SER A 332 22.59 -20.40 29.92
C SER A 332 23.69 -21.28 29.35
N GLY A 333 23.37 -22.31 28.55
CA GLY A 333 24.39 -23.12 27.87
C GLY A 333 25.22 -22.36 26.82
N ARG A 334 24.89 -21.10 26.51
CA ARG A 334 25.58 -20.28 25.51
C ARG A 334 26.42 -19.14 26.12
N THR A 335 26.57 -19.12 27.44
CA THR A 335 27.38 -18.11 28.13
C THR A 335 28.82 -18.56 28.42
N ASP A 336 29.17 -19.80 28.08
CA ASP A 336 30.50 -20.37 28.30
C ASP A 336 31.59 -19.61 27.54
N ASP A 337 32.81 -19.59 28.09
CA ASP A 337 33.98 -18.92 27.50
C ASP A 337 34.44 -19.54 26.16
N GLY A 338 34.02 -20.76 25.87
CA GLY A 338 34.25 -21.41 24.56
C GLY A 338 33.41 -20.83 23.43
N GLN A 339 32.44 -19.96 23.72
CA GLN A 339 31.58 -19.34 22.71
C GLN A 339 32.20 -18.08 22.11
N ALA A 340 31.82 -17.78 20.86
CA ALA A 340 32.15 -16.50 20.25
C ALA A 340 31.66 -15.34 21.15
N SER A 341 32.49 -14.33 21.35
CA SER A 341 32.23 -13.21 22.29
C SER A 341 30.88 -12.51 22.05
N ARG A 342 30.43 -12.48 20.79
CA ARG A 342 29.12 -11.96 20.40
C ARG A 342 27.97 -12.85 20.89
N VAL A 343 28.09 -14.17 20.77
CA VAL A 343 27.12 -15.14 21.28
C VAL A 343 27.02 -15.07 22.79
N ARG A 344 28.17 -15.12 23.51
CA ARG A 344 28.19 -15.00 24.97
C ARG A 344 27.48 -13.73 25.45
N ARG A 345 27.78 -12.59 24.82
CA ARG A 345 27.13 -11.30 25.16
C ARG A 345 25.63 -11.30 24.87
N ALA A 346 25.22 -11.88 23.75
CA ALA A 346 23.80 -11.99 23.41
C ALA A 346 23.07 -12.92 24.38
N ALA A 347 23.68 -14.03 24.77
CA ALA A 347 23.17 -14.98 25.74
C ALA A 347 22.94 -14.31 27.10
N LEU A 348 23.95 -13.60 27.64
CA LEU A 348 23.81 -12.86 28.91
C LEU A 348 22.68 -11.82 28.87
N ARG A 349 22.56 -11.08 27.77
CA ARG A 349 21.46 -10.10 27.59
C ARG A 349 20.09 -10.78 27.51
N ALA A 350 20.00 -11.88 26.77
CA ALA A 350 18.77 -12.63 26.61
C ALA A 350 18.35 -13.26 27.94
N LEU A 351 19.30 -13.83 28.68
CA LEU A 351 19.11 -14.42 30.01
C LEU A 351 18.54 -13.40 31.00
N GLY A 352 19.11 -12.20 31.07
CA GLY A 352 18.56 -11.12 31.90
C GLY A 352 17.15 -10.68 31.51
N ALA A 353 16.71 -10.91 30.27
CA ALA A 353 15.36 -10.61 29.84
C ALA A 353 14.36 -11.75 30.15
N VAL A 354 14.76 -13.01 29.96
CA VAL A 354 13.89 -14.18 30.09
C VAL A 354 13.86 -14.80 31.48
N ALA A 355 14.93 -14.66 32.29
CA ALA A 355 15.00 -15.25 33.62
C ALA A 355 13.99 -14.60 34.57
N ALA A 356 13.51 -15.37 35.55
CA ALA A 356 12.75 -14.81 36.65
C ALA A 356 13.68 -14.00 37.58
N PRO A 357 13.18 -12.94 38.23
CA PRO A 357 13.95 -12.27 39.28
C PRO A 357 14.39 -13.29 40.36
N GLY A 358 15.68 -13.36 40.65
CA GLY A 358 16.23 -14.32 41.61
C GLY A 358 16.41 -15.74 41.07
N ASP A 359 16.42 -15.94 39.75
CA ASP A 359 16.80 -17.21 39.15
C ASP A 359 18.29 -17.50 39.45
N ASP A 360 18.53 -18.42 40.39
CA ASP A 360 19.87 -18.76 40.90
C ASP A 360 20.82 -19.20 39.78
N GLY A 361 20.28 -19.91 38.77
CA GLY A 361 21.05 -20.35 37.60
C GLY A 361 21.49 -19.17 36.74
N ALA A 362 20.60 -18.20 36.51
CA ALA A 362 20.93 -17.00 35.77
C ALA A 362 21.92 -16.09 36.52
N VAL A 363 21.79 -15.98 37.84
CA VAL A 363 22.68 -15.17 38.69
C VAL A 363 24.09 -15.77 38.75
N ALA A 364 24.20 -17.10 38.88
CA ALA A 364 25.49 -17.78 38.89
C ALA A 364 26.27 -17.53 37.59
N VAL A 365 25.60 -17.62 36.45
CA VAL A 365 26.17 -17.39 35.11
C VAL A 365 26.59 -15.94 34.89
N ALA A 366 25.83 -14.98 35.41
CA ALA A 366 26.15 -13.54 35.26
C ALA A 366 27.32 -13.07 36.15
N SER A 367 27.72 -13.88 37.13
CA SER A 367 28.76 -13.55 38.10
C SER A 367 30.19 -13.95 37.66
N VAL A 368 30.33 -14.50 36.44
CA VAL A 368 31.58 -15.03 35.85
C VAL A 368 32.00 -14.23 34.61
#